data_AF-A0A1J3F6A7-F1
#
_entry.id   AF-A0A1J3F6A7-F1
#
_cell.length_a   1.000
_cell.length_b   1.000
_cell.length_c   1.000
_cell.angle_alpha   90.00
_cell.angle_beta   90.00
_cell.angle_gamma   90.00
#
_symmetry.space_group_name_H-M   'P 1'
#
loop_
_entity.id
_entity.type
_entity.pdbx_description
1 polymer ?
#
loop_
_entity_poly.entity_id
_entity_poly.type
_entity_poly.pdbx_seq_one_letter_code
_entity_poly.pdbx_strand_id
1 'polypeptide(L)'
;GKVIKDGNKPAGLFAIGAGHVNPGKAINPGLVYNIQPVDYITYLCSLGFTRSDVLAITHKNVSCSGILRKNPGFSLNYPSISVIFKRGKKMEMVTRRV
;
A
#
# COMPACT_ATOMS: atom_id res chain seq x y z
N GLY A 1 12.46 25.60 -6.21
CA GLY A 1 11.97 25.46 -4.82
C GLY A 1 13.10 25.00 -3.93
N LYS A 2 13.03 25.24 -2.62
CA LYS A 2 14.02 24.75 -1.66
C LYS A 2 13.80 23.25 -1.39
N VAL A 3 14.87 22.52 -1.13
CA VAL A 3 14.81 21.10 -0.74
C VAL A 3 14.10 20.97 0.62
N ILE A 4 13.19 20.00 0.75
CA ILE A 4 12.58 19.67 2.04
C ILE A 4 13.66 19.01 2.91
N LYS A 5 13.84 19.51 4.12
CA LYS A 5 14.80 18.99 5.09
C LYS A 5 14.10 18.17 6.17
N ASP A 6 14.75 17.09 6.59
CA ASP A 6 14.46 16.35 7.81
C ASP A 6 15.58 16.68 8.81
N GLY A 7 15.28 17.60 9.73
CA GLY A 7 16.27 18.30 10.55
C GLY A 7 17.30 19.04 9.69
N ASN A 8 18.59 18.72 9.86
CA ASN A 8 19.68 19.34 9.10
C ASN A 8 20.05 18.61 7.80
N LYS A 9 19.35 17.52 7.47
CA LYS A 9 19.65 16.70 6.28
C LYS A 9 18.52 16.82 5.24
N PRO A 10 18.78 16.58 3.95
CA PRO A 10 17.72 16.41 2.96
C PRO A 10 16.75 15.30 3.40
N ALA A 11 15.45 15.53 3.26
CA ALA A 11 14.44 14.56 3.64
C ALA A 11 14.47 13.34 2.71
N GLY A 12 14.52 12.15 3.28
CA GLY A 12 14.46 10.88 2.55
C GLY A 12 13.04 10.45 2.20
N LEU A 13 12.91 9.34 1.46
CA LEU A 13 11.62 8.78 1.04
C LEU A 13 10.65 8.55 2.20
N PHE A 14 11.14 8.06 3.35
CA PHE A 14 10.30 7.81 4.52
C PHE A 14 9.86 9.08 5.26
N ALA A 15 10.47 10.23 4.98
CA ALA A 15 10.11 11.51 5.56
C ALA A 15 9.08 12.28 4.70
N ILE A 16 9.16 12.18 3.37
CA ILE A 16 8.32 12.98 2.45
C ILE A 16 7.44 12.16 1.50
N GLY A 17 7.56 10.83 1.47
CA GLY A 17 6.79 9.96 0.58
C GLY A 17 6.94 10.36 -0.89
N ALA A 18 5.82 10.65 -1.56
CA ALA A 18 5.80 11.09 -2.96
C ALA A 18 6.34 12.53 -3.17
N GLY A 19 6.60 13.27 -2.09
CA GLY A 19 7.15 14.62 -2.12
C GLY A 19 6.13 15.71 -1.78
N HIS A 20 6.48 16.95 -2.13
CA HIS A 20 5.63 18.11 -1.86
C HIS A 20 4.37 18.11 -2.72
N VAL A 21 3.22 18.40 -2.10
CA VAL A 21 1.94 18.46 -2.79
C VAL A 21 1.94 19.49 -3.93
N ASN A 22 1.36 19.14 -5.06
CA ASN A 22 1.05 20.06 -6.16
C ASN A 22 -0.46 20.08 -6.40
N PRO A 23 -1.19 21.04 -5.80
CA PRO A 23 -2.65 21.08 -5.90
C PRO A 23 -3.16 21.24 -7.34
N GLY A 24 -2.48 22.07 -8.13
CA GLY A 24 -2.86 22.32 -9.53
C GLY A 24 -2.80 21.06 -10.40
N LYS A 25 -1.77 20.22 -10.20
CA LYS A 25 -1.66 18.92 -10.89
C LYS A 25 -2.56 17.84 -10.29
N ALA A 26 -2.93 17.94 -9.01
CA ALA A 26 -3.78 16.95 -8.34
C ALA A 26 -5.24 16.98 -8.83
N ILE A 27 -5.70 18.11 -9.40
CA ILE A 27 -7.06 18.24 -9.96
C ILE A 27 -7.27 17.32 -11.16
N ASN A 28 -6.26 17.19 -12.03
CA ASN A 28 -6.31 16.29 -13.17
C ASN A 28 -5.01 15.48 -13.26
N PRO A 29 -4.90 14.37 -12.50
CA PRO A 29 -3.68 13.57 -12.43
C PRO A 29 -3.48 12.66 -13.65
N GLY A 30 -4.48 12.57 -14.55
CA GLY A 30 -4.50 11.63 -15.68
C GLY A 30 -4.88 10.21 -15.25
N LEU A 31 -4.09 9.58 -14.38
CA LEU A 31 -4.29 8.21 -13.88
C LEU A 31 -4.38 8.16 -12.36
N VAL A 32 -5.17 7.22 -11.82
CA VAL A 32 -5.38 7.05 -10.38
C VAL A 32 -5.32 5.59 -9.99
N TYR A 33 -4.52 5.27 -8.98
CA TYR A 33 -4.49 3.94 -8.37
C TYR A 33 -5.72 3.77 -7.45
N ASN A 34 -6.83 3.32 -8.04
CA ASN A 34 -8.09 3.15 -7.31
C ASN A 34 -8.08 1.88 -6.42
N ILE A 35 -8.71 1.97 -5.26
CA ILE A 35 -8.86 0.90 -4.26
C ILE A 35 -10.23 0.99 -3.57
N GLN A 36 -10.77 -0.15 -3.15
CA GLN A 36 -12.04 -0.25 -2.44
C GLN A 36 -11.84 -0.75 -1.00
N PRO A 37 -12.79 -0.50 -0.09
CA PRO A 37 -12.71 -1.03 1.29
C PRO A 37 -12.49 -2.54 1.40
N VAL A 38 -13.00 -3.32 0.43
CA VAL A 38 -12.80 -4.78 0.37
C VAL A 38 -11.34 -5.17 0.04
N ASP A 39 -10.61 -4.32 -0.69
CA ASP A 39 -9.19 -4.53 -0.99
C ASP A 39 -8.36 -4.44 0.28
N TYR A 40 -8.73 -3.56 1.23
CA TYR A 40 -8.08 -3.48 2.54
C TYR A 40 -8.33 -4.71 3.40
N ILE A 41 -9.54 -5.28 3.37
CA ILE A 41 -9.84 -6.55 4.07
C ILE A 41 -8.97 -7.67 3.49
N THR A 42 -8.89 -7.75 2.16
CA THR A 42 -8.05 -8.73 1.46
C THR A 42 -6.58 -8.53 1.80
N TYR A 43 -6.13 -7.28 1.88
CA TYR A 43 -4.78 -6.93 2.30
C TYR A 43 -4.47 -7.39 3.73
N LEU A 44 -5.34 -7.09 4.71
CA LEU A 44 -5.16 -7.55 6.09
C LEU A 44 -5.08 -9.08 6.17
N CYS A 45 -5.97 -9.79 5.48
CA CYS A 45 -5.89 -11.25 5.39
C CYS A 45 -4.57 -11.71 4.77
N SER A 46 -4.04 -11.01 3.75
CA SER A 46 -2.77 -11.36 3.10
C SER A 46 -1.54 -11.16 3.99
N LEU A 47 -1.66 -10.31 5.01
CA LEU A 47 -0.63 -10.09 6.04
C LEU A 47 -0.68 -11.16 7.15
N GLY A 48 -1.65 -12.08 7.12
CA GLY A 48 -1.80 -13.14 8.12
C GLY A 48 -2.69 -12.78 9.31
N PHE A 49 -3.48 -11.70 9.22
CA PHE A 49 -4.44 -11.34 10.27
C PHE A 49 -5.53 -12.41 10.40
N THR A 50 -5.95 -12.68 11.63
CA THR A 50 -7.01 -13.65 11.91
C THR A 50 -8.39 -13.03 11.67
N ARG A 51 -9.42 -13.89 11.61
CA ARG A 51 -10.83 -13.44 11.54
C ARG A 51 -11.19 -12.50 12.69
N SER A 52 -10.67 -12.76 13.88
CA SER A 52 -10.88 -11.95 15.07
C SER A 52 -10.27 -10.55 14.93
N ASP A 53 -9.04 -10.46 14.41
CA ASP A 53 -8.35 -9.19 14.21
C ASP A 53 -9.05 -8.35 13.14
N VAL A 54 -9.44 -8.98 12.03
CA VAL A 54 -10.16 -8.30 10.95
C VAL A 54 -11.53 -7.81 11.43
N LEU A 55 -12.23 -8.61 12.26
CA LEU A 55 -13.49 -8.18 12.87
C LEU A 55 -13.28 -6.99 13.80
N ALA A 56 -12.22 -6.97 14.60
CA ALA A 56 -11.92 -5.86 15.51
C ALA A 56 -11.58 -4.56 14.76
N ILE A 57 -10.85 -4.65 13.64
CA ILE A 57 -10.40 -3.48 12.86
C ILE A 57 -11.50 -2.94 11.94
N THR A 58 -12.20 -3.84 11.26
CA THR A 58 -13.11 -3.49 10.16
C THR A 58 -14.59 -3.58 10.53
N HIS A 59 -14.89 -4.14 11.70
CA HIS A 59 -16.24 -4.50 12.15
C HIS A 59 -16.98 -5.44 11.17
N LYS A 60 -16.25 -6.14 10.30
CA LYS A 60 -16.82 -7.11 9.36
C LYS A 60 -16.41 -8.52 9.73
N ASN A 61 -17.42 -9.39 9.82
CA ASN A 61 -17.23 -10.79 10.11
C ASN A 61 -16.95 -11.57 8.81
N VAL A 62 -15.68 -11.72 8.46
CA VAL A 62 -15.24 -12.32 7.19
C VAL A 62 -14.32 -13.52 7.40
N SER A 63 -14.30 -14.45 6.44
CA SER A 63 -13.36 -15.58 6.46
C SER A 63 -12.17 -15.31 5.54
N CYS A 64 -10.99 -15.11 6.12
CA CYS A 64 -9.76 -14.86 5.38
C CYS A 64 -9.37 -16.04 4.47
N SER A 65 -9.62 -17.28 4.86
CA SER A 65 -9.29 -18.45 4.03
C SER A 65 -10.05 -18.44 2.69
N GLY A 66 -11.35 -18.07 2.73
CA GLY A 66 -12.17 -17.92 1.52
C GLY A 66 -11.72 -16.76 0.64
N ILE A 67 -11.32 -15.63 1.27
CA ILE A 67 -10.84 -14.43 0.57
C ILE A 67 -9.51 -14.71 -0.15
N LEU A 68 -8.54 -15.30 0.55
CA LEU A 68 -7.21 -15.58 -0.02
C LEU A 68 -7.26 -16.61 -1.15
N ARG A 69 -8.15 -17.62 -1.04
CA ARG A 69 -8.35 -18.60 -2.12
C ARG A 69 -8.85 -17.94 -3.42
N LYS A 70 -9.64 -16.87 -3.31
CA LYS A 70 -10.15 -16.10 -4.46
C LYS A 70 -9.15 -15.06 -4.98
N ASN A 71 -8.17 -14.66 -4.16
CA ASN A 71 -7.23 -13.58 -4.46
C ASN A 71 -5.77 -14.03 -4.24
N PRO A 72 -5.28 -15.02 -5.00
CA PRO A 72 -3.90 -15.47 -4.88
C PRO A 72 -2.93 -14.36 -5.28
N GLY A 73 -1.86 -14.16 -4.50
CA GLY A 73 -0.84 -13.14 -4.80
C GLY A 73 -1.35 -11.71 -4.72
N PHE A 74 -2.42 -11.46 -3.95
CA PHE A 74 -3.00 -10.13 -3.82
C PHE A 74 -1.95 -9.08 -3.43
N SER A 75 -1.96 -7.95 -4.15
CA SER A 75 -1.12 -6.80 -3.85
C SER A 75 -1.99 -5.55 -3.85
N LEU A 76 -1.97 -4.78 -2.75
CA LEU A 76 -2.76 -3.58 -2.61
C LEU A 76 -2.39 -2.57 -3.70
N ASN A 77 -3.39 -1.98 -4.36
CA ASN A 77 -3.17 -1.05 -5.46
C ASN A 77 -2.76 0.35 -4.96
N TYR A 78 -1.58 0.42 -4.33
CA TYR A 78 -1.07 1.61 -3.66
C TYR A 78 -0.12 2.40 -4.59
N PRO A 79 -0.17 3.75 -4.61
CA PRO A 79 0.62 4.61 -5.52
C PRO A 79 2.11 4.71 -5.15
N SER A 80 2.64 3.74 -4.41
CA SER A 80 4.06 3.61 -4.10
C SER A 80 4.46 2.14 -3.93
N ILE A 81 5.77 1.90 -3.99
CA ILE A 81 6.36 0.57 -3.87
C ILE A 81 7.44 0.63 -2.79
N SER A 82 7.36 -0.30 -1.83
CA SER A 82 8.41 -0.54 -0.83
C SER A 82 8.69 -2.04 -0.77
N VAL A 83 9.97 -2.39 -0.76
CA VAL A 83 10.43 -3.79 -0.83
C VAL A 83 11.56 -3.99 0.17
N ILE A 84 11.46 -5.04 0.98
CA ILE A 84 12.50 -5.46 1.90
C ILE A 84 13.13 -6.75 1.35
N PHE A 85 14.38 -6.66 0.88
CA PHE A 85 15.12 -7.82 0.40
C PHE A 85 15.73 -8.59 1.57
N LYS A 86 15.25 -9.82 1.80
CA LYS A 86 15.89 -10.77 2.71
C LYS A 86 17.13 -11.39 2.04
N ARG A 87 18.11 -11.80 2.83
CA ARG A 87 19.36 -12.41 2.33
C ARG A 87 19.03 -13.59 1.40
N GLY A 88 19.56 -13.56 0.18
CA GLY A 88 19.33 -14.59 -0.85
C GLY A 88 18.16 -14.32 -1.80
N LYS A 89 17.27 -13.36 -1.52
CA LYS A 89 16.21 -12.96 -2.44
C LYS A 89 16.73 -11.88 -3.41
N LYS A 90 16.66 -12.16 -4.72
CA LYS A 90 17.19 -11.27 -5.76
C LYS A 90 16.12 -10.45 -6.48
N MET A 91 14.86 -10.88 -6.44
CA MET A 91 13.76 -10.27 -7.19
C MET A 91 12.46 -10.29 -6.38
N GLU A 92 11.69 -9.22 -6.52
CA GLU A 92 10.33 -9.07 -6.01
C GLU A 92 9.48 -8.45 -7.11
N MET A 93 8.30 -9.02 -7.34
CA MET A 93 7.37 -8.55 -8.36
C MET A 93 6.17 -7.91 -7.67
N VAL A 94 5.80 -6.70 -8.13
CA VAL A 94 4.71 -5.91 -7.56
C VAL A 94 3.77 -5.49 -8.70
N THR A 95 2.48 -5.80 -8.58
CA THR A 95 1.47 -5.53 -9.62
C THR A 95 0.52 -4.42 -9.17
N ARG A 96 0.20 -3.50 -10.08
CA ARG A 96 -0.71 -2.37 -9.85
C ARG A 96 -1.67 -2.20 -11.03
N ARG A 97 -2.78 -1.51 -10.79
CA ARG A 97 -3.81 -1.14 -11.76
C ARG A 97 -4.00 0.39 -11.74
N VAL A 98 -4.22 0.98 -12.89
CA VAL A 98 -4.45 2.44 -13.05
C VAL A 98 -5.74 2.69 -13.80
#